data_AF-A0A1Z9CXB3-F1
#
_entry.id   AF-A0A1Z9CXB3-F1
#
_cell.length_a   1.000
_cell.length_b   1.000
_cell.length_c   1.000
_cell.angle_alpha   90.00
_cell.angle_beta   90.00
_cell.angle_gamma   90.00
#
_symmetry.space_group_name_H-M   'P 1'
#
loop_
_entity.id
_entity.type
_entity.pdbx_description
1 polymer ?
#
loop_
_entity_poly.entity_id
_entity_poly.type
_entity_poly.pdbx_seq_one_letter_code
_entity_poly.pdbx_strand_id
1 'polypeptide(L)'
;MKFLLRLLFLSILVSLSIGFYHKNFFESELDGEKIIGATVLFSVIFFLPLFLYNRWKDKNIRDYTLTKENFERMKNIKKKKKVQ
;
A
#
# COMPACT_ATOMS: atom_id res chain seq x y z
N MET A 1 -0.24 -13.53 -9.11
CA MET A 1 -0.84 -12.32 -8.47
C MET A 1 0.11 -11.11 -8.43
N LYS A 2 1.41 -11.28 -8.17
CA LYS A 2 2.39 -10.17 -8.18
C LYS A 2 2.39 -9.35 -9.49
N PHE A 3 2.17 -10.00 -10.64
CA PHE A 3 2.10 -9.34 -11.95
C PHE A 3 0.87 -8.45 -12.10
N LEU A 4 -0.32 -8.93 -11.70
CA LEU A 4 -1.57 -8.15 -11.74
C LEU A 4 -1.45 -6.87 -10.92
N LEU A 5 -0.92 -6.97 -9.70
CA LEU A 5 -0.71 -5.82 -8.82
C LEU A 5 0.31 -4.83 -9.39
N ARG A 6 1.36 -5.35 -10.05
CA ARG A 6 2.40 -4.54 -10.70
C ARG A 6 1.85 -3.81 -11.93
N LEU A 7 1.01 -4.48 -12.73
CA LEU A 7 0.30 -3.88 -13.86
C LEU A 7 -0.67 -2.79 -13.40
N LEU A 8 -1.44 -3.04 -12.33
CA LEU A 8 -2.39 -2.07 -11.79
C LEU A 8 -1.67 -0.84 -11.23
N PHE A 9 -0.53 -1.05 -10.55
CA PHE A 9 0.33 0.04 -10.10
C PHE A 9 0.90 0.87 -11.27
N LEU A 10 1.34 0.21 -12.35
CA LEU A 10 1.83 0.90 -13.54
C LEU A 10 0.74 1.75 -14.20
N SER A 11 -0.48 1.22 -14.27
CA SER A 11 -1.65 1.94 -14.80
C SER A 11 -1.96 3.20 -13.99
N ILE A 12 -1.90 3.12 -12.65
CA ILE A 12 -2.07 4.29 -11.76
C ILE A 12 -1.00 5.35 -12.02
N LEU A 13 0.26 4.94 -12.19
CA LEU A 13 1.36 5.88 -12.51
C LEU A 13 1.11 6.59 -13.84
N VAL A 14 0.73 5.86 -14.88
CA VAL A 14 0.41 6.43 -16.19
C VAL A 14 -0.77 7.41 -16.10
N SER A 15 -1.84 7.04 -15.39
CA SER A 15 -3.02 7.89 -15.21
C SER A 15 -2.69 9.18 -14.43
N LEU A 16 -1.86 9.09 -13.38
CA LEU A 16 -1.35 10.26 -12.66
C LEU A 16 -0.51 11.15 -13.57
N SER A 17 0.42 10.58 -14.34
CA SER A 17 1.23 11.34 -15.31
C SER A 17 0.37 12.06 -16.34
N ILE A 18 -0.67 11.41 -16.86
CA ILE A 18 -1.63 12.02 -17.79
C ILE A 18 -2.40 13.15 -17.11
N GLY A 19 -2.90 12.94 -15.89
CA GLY A 19 -3.61 13.97 -15.13
C GLY A 19 -2.73 15.20 -14.85
N PHE A 20 -1.46 15.00 -14.48
CA PHE A 20 -0.49 16.08 -14.30
C PHE A 20 -0.14 16.77 -15.62
N TYR A 21 0.00 16.03 -16.72
CA TYR A 21 0.24 16.63 -18.03
C TYR A 21 -0.95 17.50 -18.46
N HIS A 22 -2.18 17.01 -18.28
CA HIS A 22 -3.40 17.76 -18.60
C HIS A 22 -3.52 19.03 -17.76
N LYS A 23 -3.23 18.93 -16.45
CA LYS A 23 -3.24 20.10 -15.55
C LYS A 23 -2.28 21.20 -16.00
N ASN A 24 -1.08 20.83 -16.48
CA ASN A 24 -0.03 21.80 -16.80
C ASN A 24 -0.08 22.35 -18.24
N PHE A 25 -0.61 21.59 -19.20
CA PHE A 25 -0.57 21.95 -20.62
C PHE A 25 -1.90 22.43 -21.21
N PHE A 26 -3.04 22.10 -20.59
CA PHE A 26 -4.35 22.57 -21.05
C PHE A 26 -4.89 23.61 -20.06
N GLU A 27 -5.46 24.71 -20.58
CA GLU A 27 -6.08 25.77 -19.75
C GLU A 27 -7.29 25.28 -18.92
N SER A 28 -7.73 24.04 -19.14
CA SER A 28 -8.73 23.34 -18.35
C SER A 28 -8.13 22.72 -17.08
N GLU A 29 -7.62 23.56 -16.18
CA GLU A 29 -6.99 23.14 -14.91
C GLU A 29 -7.95 22.27 -14.05
N LEU A 30 -9.24 22.61 -14.06
CA LEU A 30 -10.29 21.88 -13.34
C LEU A 30 -10.46 20.42 -13.78
N ASP A 31 -10.15 20.09 -15.03
CA ASP A 31 -10.33 18.73 -15.54
C ASP A 31 -9.11 17.85 -15.22
N GLY A 32 -7.90 18.44 -15.20
CA GLY A 32 -6.70 17.77 -14.72
C GLY A 32 -6.80 17.36 -13.25
N GLU A 33 -7.30 18.24 -12.39
CA GLU A 33 -7.48 17.95 -10.96
C GLU A 33 -8.51 16.86 -10.71
N LYS A 34 -9.63 16.83 -11.46
CA LYS A 34 -10.63 15.76 -11.38
C LYS A 34 -10.04 14.40 -11.77
N ILE A 35 -9.22 14.35 -12.82
CA ILE A 35 -8.56 13.11 -13.27
C ILE A 35 -7.60 12.58 -12.20
N ILE A 36 -6.80 13.47 -11.59
CA ILE A 36 -5.89 13.11 -10.49
C ILE A 36 -6.70 12.61 -9.30
N GLY A 37 -7.72 13.36 -8.88
CA GLY A 37 -8.58 13.00 -7.75
C GLY A 37 -9.29 11.66 -7.95
N ALA A 38 -9.88 11.43 -9.12
CA ALA A 38 -10.53 10.16 -9.46
C ALA A 38 -9.54 8.99 -9.50
N THR A 39 -8.34 9.20 -10.04
CA THR A 39 -7.28 8.17 -10.07
C THR A 39 -6.84 7.79 -8.65
N VAL A 40 -6.66 8.78 -7.76
CA VAL A 40 -6.30 8.53 -6.36
C VAL A 40 -7.44 7.80 -5.63
N LEU A 41 -8.69 8.23 -5.82
CA LEU A 41 -9.85 7.59 -5.21
C LEU A 41 -9.98 6.12 -5.64
N PHE A 42 -9.83 5.85 -6.93
CA PHE A 42 -9.81 4.50 -7.49
C PHE A 42 -8.68 3.66 -6.89
N SER A 43 -7.47 4.23 -6.76
CA SER A 43 -6.34 3.55 -6.13
C SER A 43 -6.64 3.16 -4.67
N VAL A 44 -7.21 4.07 -3.89
CA VAL A 44 -7.53 3.78 -2.48
C VAL A 44 -8.61 2.70 -2.36
N ILE A 45 -9.65 2.72 -3.20
CA ILE A 45 -10.75 1.77 -3.11
C ILE A 45 -10.37 0.39 -3.67
N PHE A 46 -9.61 0.33 -4.76
CA PHE A 46 -9.33 -0.94 -5.45
C PHE A 46 -7.90 -1.43 -5.21
N PHE A 47 -6.90 -0.57 -5.41
CA PHE A 47 -5.50 -0.99 -5.31
C PHE A 47 -5.10 -1.30 -3.87
N LEU A 48 -5.51 -0.50 -2.89
CA LEU A 48 -5.15 -0.71 -1.49
C LEU A 48 -5.65 -2.04 -0.91
N PRO A 49 -6.95 -2.41 -0.98
CA PRO A 49 -7.40 -3.69 -0.44
C PRO A 49 -6.80 -4.88 -1.20
N LEU A 50 -6.64 -4.76 -2.52
CA LEU A 50 -6.00 -5.81 -3.33
C LEU A 50 -4.52 -5.99 -2.96
N PHE A 51 -3.82 -4.88 -2.71
CA PHE A 51 -2.44 -4.89 -2.23
C PHE A 51 -2.32 -5.53 -0.86
N LEU A 52 -3.16 -5.15 0.09
CA LEU A 52 -3.20 -5.70 1.45
C LEU A 52 -3.47 -7.20 1.41
N TYR A 53 -4.48 -7.64 0.67
CA TYR A 53 -4.82 -9.05 0.51
C TYR A 53 -3.64 -9.87 -0.03
N ASN A 54 -3.00 -9.40 -1.11
CA ASN A 54 -1.85 -10.09 -1.67
C ASN A 54 -0.64 -10.08 -0.71
N ARG A 55 -0.47 -9.04 0.11
CA ARG A 55 0.66 -8.92 1.05
C ARG A 55 0.46 -9.75 2.33
N TRP A 56 -0.78 -9.95 2.74
CA TRP A 56 -1.13 -10.68 3.97
C TRP A 56 -1.40 -12.16 3.75
N LYS A 57 -1.39 -12.64 2.50
CA LYS A 57 -1.68 -14.03 2.13
C LYS A 57 -0.91 -15.08 2.95
N ASP A 58 0.34 -14.82 3.29
CA ASP A 58 1.21 -15.79 3.98
C ASP A 58 1.59 -15.37 5.42
N LYS A 59 0.92 -14.34 5.98
CA LYS A 59 1.24 -13.80 7.31
C LYS A 59 0.11 -14.06 8.29
N ASN A 60 0.43 -14.69 9.42
CA ASN A 60 -0.51 -14.84 10.52
C ASN A 60 -0.59 -13.53 11.31
N ILE A 61 -1.76 -12.90 11.33
CA ILE A 61 -2.04 -11.69 12.13
C ILE A 61 -1.68 -11.84 13.60
N ARG A 62 -1.80 -13.06 14.17
CA ARG A 62 -1.55 -13.34 15.58
C ARG A 62 -0.09 -13.17 15.97
N ASP A 63 0.83 -13.33 15.03
CA ASP A 63 2.27 -13.15 15.28
C ASP A 63 2.64 -11.67 15.40
N TYR A 64 1.77 -10.76 14.96
CA TYR A 64 1.96 -9.31 15.00
C TYR A 64 1.10 -8.61 16.06
N THR A 65 0.21 -9.34 16.74
CA THR A 65 -0.57 -8.80 17.86
C THR A 65 0.27 -8.79 19.14
N LEU A 66 0.21 -7.70 19.89
CA LEU A 66 0.89 -7.56 21.19
C LEU A 66 0.14 -8.32 22.29
N THR A 67 0.12 -9.65 22.19
CA THR A 67 -0.44 -10.52 23.23
C THR A 67 0.55 -10.73 24.36
N LYS A 68 0.06 -11.11 25.54
CA LYS A 68 0.93 -11.43 26.69
C LYS A 68 1.97 -12.50 26.34
N GLU A 69 1.59 -13.54 25.57
CA GLU A 69 2.52 -14.58 25.10
C GLU A 69 3.61 -14.03 24.17
N ASN A 70 3.25 -13.18 23.20
CA ASN A 70 4.23 -12.57 22.29
C ASN A 70 5.17 -11.62 23.04
N PHE A 71 4.64 -10.87 24.01
CA PHE A 71 5.43 -9.98 24.85
C PHE A 71 6.45 -10.75 25.72
N GLU A 72 6.02 -11.85 26.36
CA GLU A 72 6.91 -12.73 27.12
C GLU A 72 7.96 -13.40 26.21
N ARG A 73 7.58 -13.86 25.01
CA ARG A 73 8.53 -14.35 23.99
C ARG A 73 9.60 -13.30 23.66
N MET A 74 9.20 -12.05 23.39
CA MET A 74 10.14 -10.95 23.09
C MET A 74 11.10 -10.67 24.26
N LYS A 75 10.59 -10.68 25.50
CA LYS A 75 11.38 -10.48 26.72
C LYS A 75 12.40 -11.60 26.94
N ASN A 76 11.99 -12.85 26.72
CA ASN A 76 12.86 -14.03 26.83
C ASN A 76 13.98 -14.02 25.77
N ILE A 77 13.69 -13.62 24.53
CA ILE A 77 14.70 -13.43 23.48
C ILE A 77 15.72 -12.35 23.90
N LYS A 78 15.25 -11.21 24.43
CA LYS A 78 16.13 -10.15 24.97
C LYS A 78 17.01 -10.65 26.12
N LYS A 79 16.48 -11.48 27.02
CA LYS A 79 17.22 -12.04 28.16
C LYS A 79 18.30 -13.02 27.70
N LYS A 80 18.00 -13.94 26.77
CA LYS A 80 19.02 -14.85 26.18
C LYS A 80 20.16 -14.08 25.50
N LYS A 81 19.84 -13.00 24.78
CA LYS A 81 20.84 -12.16 24.08
C LYS A 81 21.77 -11.35 25.01
N LYS A 82 21.44 -11.22 26.30
CA LYS A 82 22.29 -10.56 27.31
C LYS A 82 23.17 -11.54 28.09
N VAL A 83 22.91 -12.84 27.94
CA VAL A 83 23.60 -13.93 28.66
C VAL A 83 24.62 -14.64 27.76
N GLN A 84 24.51 -14.48 26.43
CA GLN A 84 25.60 -14.65 25.46
C GLN A 84 26.38 -13.35 25.34
#